data_AF-A0A928AA28-F1
#
_entry.id   AF-A0A928AA28-F1
#
_cell.length_a   1.000
_cell.length_b   1.000
_cell.length_c   1.000
_cell.angle_alpha   90.00
_cell.angle_beta   90.00
_cell.angle_gamma   90.00
#
_symmetry.space_group_name_H-M   'P 1'
#
loop_
_entity.id
_entity.type
_entity.pdbx_description
1 polymer ?
#
loop_
_entity_poly.entity_id
_entity_poly.type
_entity_poly.pdbx_seq_one_letter_code
_entity_poly.pdbx_strand_id
1 'polypeptide(L)'
;MEGQITDTCIIEEYLNNWFTYEELSQYLCVSLEKVKSVLDNHELISNLCGNKKVKKIIKHKSHIENFDLREIEKKIVTDFDFKVIEIAKYIIENKCSVREAALRFEMGKTTIHDYMTEKLPEISLELYKQVFEVLMENKSFDTNNKEVIRQVLLSYELLNAGLTSVQIQEKLGISRNVLQRNLTTRLRKIDEDKYNQAIEILKQYQKQPLEEHAFKSKK
;
A
#
# COMPACT_ATOMS: atom_id res chain seq x y z
N MET A 1 -14.56 25.68 -14.53
CA MET A 1 -15.36 25.56 -13.30
C MET A 1 -14.62 24.58 -12.41
N GLU A 2 -13.85 25.08 -11.45
CA GLU A 2 -13.21 24.24 -10.44
C GLU A 2 -14.33 23.49 -9.70
N GLY A 3 -14.32 22.16 -9.79
CA GLY A 3 -15.31 21.33 -9.11
C GLY A 3 -15.16 21.54 -7.62
N GLN A 4 -16.22 21.97 -6.94
CA GLN A 4 -16.22 22.09 -5.48
C GLN A 4 -15.82 20.74 -4.88
N ILE A 5 -14.80 20.72 -4.03
CA ILE A 5 -14.39 19.53 -3.30
C ILE A 5 -15.54 19.11 -2.39
N THR A 6 -16.01 17.87 -2.57
CA THR A 6 -17.15 17.33 -1.82
C THR A 6 -16.75 16.87 -0.43
N ASP A 7 -17.71 16.83 0.49
CA ASP A 7 -17.49 16.32 1.86
C ASP A 7 -17.05 14.85 1.84
N THR A 8 -17.56 14.06 0.89
CA THR A 8 -17.11 12.68 0.66
C THR A 8 -15.65 12.61 0.22
N CYS A 9 -15.19 13.53 -0.64
CA CYS A 9 -13.78 13.59 -1.05
C CYS A 9 -12.88 13.90 0.15
N ILE A 10 -13.25 14.86 1.00
CA ILE A 10 -12.52 15.18 2.24
C ILE A 10 -12.39 13.94 3.14
N ILE A 11 -13.48 13.19 3.32
CA ILE A 11 -13.49 11.97 4.14
C ILE A 11 -12.58 10.88 3.54
N GLU A 12 -12.68 10.63 2.24
CA GLU A 12 -11.89 9.58 1.59
C GLU A 12 -10.40 9.93 1.60
N GLU A 13 -10.04 11.15 1.25
CA GLU A 13 -8.64 11.58 1.21
C GLU A 13 -8.02 11.60 2.61
N TYR A 14 -8.77 12.00 3.64
CA TYR A 14 -8.31 11.90 5.03
C TYR A 14 -8.00 10.46 5.44
N LEU A 15 -8.88 9.51 5.10
CA LEU A 15 -8.72 8.10 5.46
C LEU A 15 -7.69 7.36 4.59
N ASN A 16 -7.47 7.81 3.36
CA ASN A 16 -6.58 7.15 2.39
C ASN A 16 -5.13 7.66 2.45
N ASN A 17 -4.87 8.81 3.06
CA ASN A 17 -3.51 9.37 3.08
C ASN A 17 -2.96 9.60 4.49
N TRP A 18 -3.77 9.33 5.52
CA TRP A 18 -3.40 9.55 6.91
C TRP A 18 -2.92 10.97 7.23
N PHE A 19 -3.58 11.97 6.62
CA PHE A 19 -3.22 13.38 6.79
C PHE A 19 -3.64 13.93 8.15
N THR A 20 -2.88 14.89 8.68
CA THR A 20 -3.41 15.84 9.67
C THR A 20 -4.47 16.73 9.04
N TYR A 21 -5.24 17.46 9.85
CA TYR A 21 -6.26 18.38 9.30
C TYR A 21 -5.60 19.50 8.47
N GLU A 22 -4.43 19.96 8.90
CA GLU A 22 -3.61 20.95 8.21
C GLU A 22 -3.05 20.41 6.89
N GLU A 23 -2.47 19.20 6.91
CA GLU A 23 -1.98 18.53 5.70
C GLU A 23 -3.11 18.34 4.68
N LEU A 24 -4.29 17.90 5.13
CA LEU A 24 -5.46 17.70 4.27
C LEU A 24 -5.98 19.02 3.70
N SER A 25 -6.04 20.07 4.53
CA SER A 25 -6.46 21.41 4.11
C SER A 25 -5.55 21.95 2.99
N GLN A 26 -4.24 21.80 3.16
CA GLN A 26 -3.25 22.21 2.15
C GLN A 26 -3.36 21.35 0.88
N TYR A 27 -3.47 20.03 1.02
CA TYR A 27 -3.57 19.08 -0.09
C TYR A 27 -4.80 19.33 -0.97
N LEU A 28 -5.95 19.59 -0.35
CA LEU A 28 -7.22 19.81 -1.03
C LEU A 28 -7.45 21.27 -1.44
N CYS A 29 -6.55 22.18 -1.06
CA CYS A 29 -6.72 23.62 -1.25
C CYS A 29 -8.06 24.15 -0.66
N VAL A 30 -8.48 23.64 0.51
CA VAL A 30 -9.69 24.06 1.22
C VAL A 30 -9.34 24.67 2.58
N SER A 31 -10.23 25.45 3.18
CA SER A 31 -9.97 26.02 4.51
C SER A 31 -9.94 24.94 5.60
N LEU A 32 -9.12 25.15 6.64
CA LEU A 32 -9.06 24.28 7.80
C LEU A 32 -10.43 24.15 8.50
N GLU A 33 -11.20 25.23 8.55
CA GLU A 33 -12.58 25.24 9.05
C GLU A 33 -13.49 24.30 8.26
N LYS A 34 -13.35 24.26 6.93
CA LYS A 34 -14.11 23.32 6.09
C LYS A 34 -13.76 21.87 6.43
N VAL A 35 -12.47 21.55 6.58
CA VAL A 35 -12.02 20.21 7.01
C VAL A 35 -12.62 19.82 8.35
N LYS A 36 -12.50 20.69 9.37
CA LYS A 36 -13.05 20.46 10.72
C LYS A 36 -14.56 20.27 10.67
N SER A 37 -15.28 21.12 9.94
CA SER A 37 -16.75 21.05 9.82
C SER A 37 -17.25 19.71 9.26
N VAL A 38 -16.43 19.01 8.46
CA VAL A 38 -16.74 17.69 7.89
C VAL A 38 -16.27 16.57 8.81
N LEU A 39 -15.00 16.57 9.22
CA LEU A 39 -14.39 15.44 9.92
C LEU A 39 -14.81 15.34 11.40
N ASP A 40 -15.17 16.45 12.03
CA ASP A 40 -15.67 16.46 13.42
C ASP A 40 -17.19 16.23 13.49
N ASN A 41 -17.91 16.29 12.36
CA ASN A 41 -19.35 16.04 12.29
C ASN A 41 -19.68 14.56 12.07
N HIS A 42 -19.74 13.80 13.15
CA HIS A 42 -20.01 12.35 13.10
C HIS A 42 -21.37 11.98 12.51
N GLU A 43 -22.39 12.83 12.66
CA GLU A 43 -23.73 12.59 12.09
C GLU A 43 -23.68 12.73 10.55
N LEU A 44 -23.04 13.79 10.04
CA LEU A 44 -22.80 13.99 8.61
C LEU A 44 -22.07 12.78 8.01
N ILE A 45 -20.95 12.37 8.62
CA ILE A 45 -20.15 11.24 8.12
C ILE A 45 -20.98 9.95 8.13
N SER A 46 -21.79 9.71 9.17
CA SER A 46 -22.64 8.54 9.25
C SER A 46 -23.66 8.51 8.12
N ASN A 47 -24.29 9.65 7.83
CA ASN A 47 -25.26 9.78 6.75
C ASN A 47 -24.62 9.62 5.36
N LEU A 48 -23.41 10.14 5.15
CA LEU A 48 -22.71 10.06 3.85
C LEU A 48 -22.04 8.71 3.60
N CYS A 49 -21.43 8.11 4.62
CA CYS A 49 -20.48 6.99 4.46
C CYS A 49 -20.69 5.82 5.43
N GLY A 50 -21.64 5.94 6.37
CA GLY A 50 -21.96 4.94 7.37
C GLY A 50 -21.04 4.93 8.61
N ASN A 51 -21.57 4.37 9.70
CA ASN A 51 -20.94 4.31 11.03
C ASN A 51 -19.54 3.66 11.07
N LYS A 52 -19.21 2.78 10.10
CA LYS A 52 -17.88 2.16 10.03
C LYS A 52 -16.79 3.18 9.74
N LYS A 53 -17.04 4.19 8.88
CA LYS A 53 -16.06 5.23 8.59
C LYS A 53 -15.90 6.21 9.74
N VAL A 54 -16.98 6.54 10.45
CA VAL A 54 -16.93 7.36 11.67
C VAL A 54 -15.91 6.79 12.67
N LYS A 55 -16.00 5.49 12.98
CA LYS A 55 -15.05 4.83 13.88
C LYS A 55 -13.60 4.90 13.40
N LYS A 56 -13.36 4.80 12.09
CA LYS A 56 -12.03 4.93 11.51
C LYS A 56 -11.48 6.35 11.63
N ILE A 57 -12.30 7.36 11.38
CA ILE A 57 -11.90 8.78 11.50
C ILE A 57 -11.53 9.10 12.94
N ILE A 58 -12.36 8.71 13.91
CA ILE A 58 -12.08 8.90 15.34
C ILE A 58 -10.75 8.26 15.72
N LYS A 59 -10.55 7.01 15.28
CA LYS A 59 -9.32 6.28 15.56
C LYS A 59 -8.10 6.94 14.93
N HIS A 60 -8.19 7.31 13.66
CA HIS A 60 -7.12 7.99 12.93
C HIS A 60 -6.76 9.32 13.61
N LYS A 61 -7.76 10.14 13.96
CA LYS A 61 -7.57 11.39 14.71
C LYS A 61 -6.83 11.15 16.03
N SER A 62 -7.26 10.15 16.81
CA SER A 62 -6.61 9.80 18.07
C SER A 62 -5.16 9.36 17.90
N HIS A 63 -4.82 8.63 16.83
CA HIS A 63 -3.42 8.26 16.57
C HIS A 63 -2.54 9.47 16.26
N ILE A 64 -3.04 10.43 15.47
CA ILE A 64 -2.32 11.68 15.16
C ILE A 64 -2.12 12.52 16.44
N GLU A 65 -3.20 12.79 17.18
CA GLU A 65 -3.13 13.63 18.39
C GLU A 65 -2.19 13.04 19.47
N ASN A 66 -2.20 11.71 19.62
CA ASN A 66 -1.32 11.03 20.57
C ASN A 66 0.15 10.98 20.13
N PHE A 67 0.46 11.29 18.87
CA PHE A 67 1.84 11.38 18.39
C PHE A 67 2.46 12.73 18.77
N ASP A 68 1.76 13.83 18.53
CA ASP A 68 2.23 15.19 18.83
C ASP A 68 2.54 15.41 20.31
N LEU A 69 1.77 14.79 21.21
CA LEU A 69 2.00 14.87 22.66
C LEU A 69 3.26 14.11 23.13
N ARG A 70 3.74 13.13 22.35
CA ARG A 70 4.85 12.22 22.75
C ARG A 70 6.21 12.60 22.18
N GLU A 71 6.28 13.50 21.19
CA GLU A 71 7.54 14.16 20.80
C GLU A 71 8.19 14.93 21.97
N ILE A 72 7.39 15.35 22.97
CA ILE A 72 7.85 16.09 24.15
C ILE A 72 8.49 15.17 25.21
N GLU A 73 8.09 13.89 25.27
CA GLU A 73 8.66 12.89 26.19
C GLU A 73 9.44 11.84 25.38
N LYS A 74 10.78 11.94 25.34
CA LYS A 74 11.64 10.90 24.74
C LYS A 74 11.27 9.51 25.26
N LYS A 75 10.46 8.78 24.49
CA LYS A 75 10.00 7.43 24.81
C LYS A 75 11.21 6.49 24.76
N ILE A 76 11.42 5.70 25.81
CA ILE A 76 12.36 4.59 25.78
C ILE A 76 11.83 3.59 24.74
N VAL A 77 12.55 3.45 23.63
CA VAL A 77 12.23 2.47 22.58
C VAL A 77 12.45 1.07 23.15
N THR A 78 11.41 0.25 23.13
CA THR A 78 11.45 -1.12 23.65
C THR A 78 11.89 -2.12 22.57
N ASP A 79 12.33 -3.32 22.96
CA ASP A 79 12.60 -4.42 22.01
C ASP A 79 11.38 -4.77 21.14
N PHE A 80 10.19 -4.57 21.70
CA PHE A 80 8.94 -4.72 20.96
C PHE A 80 8.79 -3.65 19.86
N ASP A 81 9.09 -2.39 20.16
CA ASP A 81 9.02 -1.31 19.19
C ASP A 81 10.01 -1.53 18.03
N PHE A 82 11.22 -2.01 18.34
CA PHE A 82 12.20 -2.38 17.31
C PHE A 82 11.66 -3.46 16.37
N LYS A 83 11.00 -4.49 16.89
CA LYS A 83 10.39 -5.55 16.09
C LYS A 83 9.28 -5.00 15.18
N VAL A 84 8.43 -4.11 15.68
CA VAL A 84 7.37 -3.48 14.86
C VAL A 84 7.98 -2.63 13.75
N ILE A 85 9.02 -1.85 14.05
CA ILE A 85 9.77 -1.05 13.07
C ILE A 85 10.43 -1.94 12.01
N GLU A 86 11.04 -3.05 12.40
CA GLU A 86 11.67 -4.01 11.49
C GLU A 86 10.66 -4.57 10.47
N ILE A 87 9.49 -4.99 10.95
CA ILE A 87 8.41 -5.48 10.09
C ILE A 87 7.92 -4.38 9.14
N ALA A 88 7.76 -3.15 9.64
CA ALA A 88 7.35 -2.01 8.83
C ALA A 88 8.35 -1.72 7.70
N LYS A 89 9.64 -1.66 8.02
CA LYS A 89 10.72 -1.48 7.03
C LYS A 89 10.73 -2.59 6.00
N TYR A 90 10.59 -3.84 6.43
CA TYR A 90 10.50 -4.98 5.51
C TYR A 90 9.33 -4.83 4.52
N ILE A 91 8.15 -4.40 4.99
CA ILE A 91 6.99 -4.16 4.13
C ILE A 91 7.30 -3.07 3.10
N ILE A 92 7.92 -1.97 3.52
CA ILE A 92 8.28 -0.85 2.65
C ILE A 92 9.32 -1.28 1.60
N GLU A 93 10.45 -1.84 2.05
CA GLU A 93 11.57 -2.24 1.19
C GLU A 93 11.17 -3.29 0.15
N ASN A 94 10.30 -4.23 0.53
CA ASN A 94 9.90 -5.34 -0.34
C ASN A 94 8.56 -5.10 -1.04
N LYS A 95 7.93 -3.93 -0.80
CA LYS A 95 6.56 -3.60 -1.24
C LYS A 95 5.56 -4.74 -1.07
N CYS A 96 5.65 -5.44 0.05
CA CYS A 96 4.96 -6.71 0.26
C CYS A 96 3.65 -6.53 1.03
N SER A 97 2.74 -7.49 0.93
CA SER A 97 1.48 -7.49 1.68
C SER A 97 1.68 -7.98 3.12
N VAL A 98 0.75 -7.62 4.01
CA VAL A 98 0.71 -8.16 5.40
C VAL A 98 0.81 -9.69 5.46
N ARG A 99 0.28 -10.40 4.46
CA ARG A 99 0.37 -11.88 4.40
C ARG A 99 1.79 -12.36 4.11
N GLU A 100 2.52 -11.65 3.27
CA GLU A 100 3.90 -12.00 2.91
C GLU A 100 4.84 -11.71 4.08
N ALA A 101 4.67 -10.56 4.73
CA ALA A 101 5.34 -10.26 5.98
C ALA A 101 5.05 -11.34 7.06
N ALA A 102 3.79 -11.79 7.17
CA ALA A 102 3.40 -12.82 8.15
C ALA A 102 4.16 -14.13 7.95
N LEU A 103 4.35 -14.54 6.69
CA LEU A 103 5.17 -15.70 6.35
C LEU A 103 6.65 -15.47 6.64
N ARG A 104 7.19 -14.29 6.31
CA ARG A 104 8.61 -13.97 6.51
C ARG A 104 9.01 -13.97 7.99
N PHE A 105 8.17 -13.41 8.85
CA PHE A 105 8.43 -13.27 10.28
C PHE A 105 7.86 -14.43 11.12
N GLU A 106 7.25 -15.43 10.48
CA GLU A 106 6.60 -16.58 11.13
C GLU A 106 5.54 -16.14 12.17
N MET A 107 4.80 -15.08 11.86
CA MET A 107 3.78 -14.51 12.73
C MET A 107 2.38 -14.67 12.13
N GLY A 108 1.36 -14.64 13.00
CA GLY A 108 -0.02 -14.61 12.55
C GLY A 108 -0.32 -13.34 11.75
N LYS A 109 -1.10 -13.48 10.67
CA LYS A 109 -1.58 -12.35 9.86
C LYS A 109 -2.26 -11.27 10.73
N THR A 110 -3.11 -11.67 11.67
CA THR A 110 -3.80 -10.74 12.58
C THR A 110 -2.79 -9.99 13.45
N THR A 111 -1.75 -10.67 13.93
CA THR A 111 -0.70 -10.03 14.73
C THR A 111 0.07 -8.97 13.95
N ILE A 112 0.50 -9.27 12.71
CA ILE A 112 1.16 -8.25 11.88
C ILE A 112 0.19 -7.14 11.51
N HIS A 113 -1.07 -7.46 11.23
CA HIS A 113 -2.09 -6.44 10.99
C HIS A 113 -2.19 -5.50 12.19
N ASP A 114 -2.34 -6.02 13.41
CA ASP A 114 -2.44 -5.21 14.62
C ASP A 114 -1.16 -4.42 14.88
N TYR A 115 0.01 -4.98 14.58
CA TYR A 115 1.28 -4.26 14.68
C TYR A 115 1.31 -3.07 13.73
N MET A 116 0.88 -3.25 12.49
CA MET A 116 0.89 -2.18 11.49
C MET A 116 -0.23 -1.18 11.71
N THR A 117 -1.42 -1.57 12.18
CA THR A 117 -2.58 -0.67 12.30
C THR A 117 -2.78 -0.05 13.68
N GLU A 118 -2.31 -0.71 14.74
CA GLU A 118 -2.47 -0.23 16.12
C GLU A 118 -1.16 0.28 16.70
N LYS A 119 -0.08 -0.48 16.52
CA LYS A 119 1.19 -0.23 17.24
C LYS A 119 2.11 0.72 16.51
N LEU A 120 2.27 0.55 15.19
CA LEU A 120 3.15 1.38 14.38
C LEU A 120 2.80 2.88 14.44
N PRO A 121 1.53 3.32 14.40
CA PRO A 121 1.19 4.74 14.56
C PRO A 121 1.62 5.32 15.93
N GLU A 122 1.62 4.50 16.99
CA GLU A 122 2.06 4.90 18.33
C GLU A 122 3.59 4.93 18.49
N ILE A 123 4.32 4.36 17.54
CA ILE A 123 5.79 4.28 17.53
C ILE A 123 6.37 5.31 16.56
N SER A 124 5.86 5.35 15.33
CA SER A 124 6.29 6.26 14.27
C SER A 124 5.17 6.46 13.26
N LEU A 125 4.58 7.65 13.26
CA LEU A 125 3.55 8.04 12.29
C LEU A 125 4.11 8.05 10.86
N GLU A 126 5.36 8.46 10.70
CA GLU A 126 6.05 8.50 9.39
C GLU A 126 6.18 7.10 8.77
N LEU A 127 6.69 6.12 9.53
CA LEU A 127 6.77 4.73 9.04
C LEU A 127 5.38 4.15 8.78
N TYR A 128 4.39 4.52 9.58
CA TYR A 128 3.02 4.11 9.34
C TYR A 128 2.50 4.61 7.99
N LYS A 129 2.69 5.90 7.68
CA LYS A 129 2.27 6.51 6.40
C LYS A 129 2.87 5.75 5.21
N GLN A 130 4.18 5.46 5.25
CA GLN A 130 4.88 4.71 4.20
C GLN A 130 4.37 3.26 4.05
N VAL A 131 4.15 2.55 5.18
CA VAL A 131 3.55 1.20 5.14
C VAL A 131 2.13 1.27 4.56
N PHE A 132 1.34 2.26 4.96
CA PHE A 132 -0.04 2.40 4.53
C PHE A 132 -0.13 2.59 3.02
N GLU A 133 0.71 3.44 2.45
CA GLU A 133 0.81 3.66 1.01
C GLU A 133 1.06 2.35 0.26
N VAL A 134 2.10 1.60 0.64
CA VAL A 134 2.42 0.29 0.05
C VAL A 134 1.25 -0.71 0.17
N LEU A 135 0.56 -0.73 1.31
CA LEU A 135 -0.57 -1.63 1.51
C LEU A 135 -1.80 -1.22 0.70
N MET A 136 -2.03 0.08 0.49
CA MET A 136 -3.12 0.61 -0.33
C MET A 136 -2.89 0.36 -1.82
N GLU A 137 -1.66 0.53 -2.31
CA GLU A 137 -1.27 0.11 -3.67
C GLU A 137 -1.52 -1.40 -3.89
N ASN A 138 -1.18 -2.20 -2.89
CA ASN A 138 -1.38 -3.65 -2.94
C ASN A 138 -2.86 -4.06 -2.90
N LYS A 139 -3.70 -3.30 -2.20
CA LYS A 139 -5.13 -3.60 -2.00
C LYS A 139 -6.01 -3.10 -3.14
N SER A 140 -5.64 -1.98 -3.76
CA SER A 140 -6.42 -1.37 -4.84
C SER A 140 -5.99 -1.95 -6.20
N PHE A 141 -6.68 -3.00 -6.64
CA PHE A 141 -6.93 -3.10 -8.07
C PHE A 141 -8.33 -2.58 -8.34
N ASP A 142 -8.44 -1.27 -8.50
CA ASP A 142 -9.59 -0.64 -9.12
C ASP A 142 -9.23 -0.38 -10.58
N THR A 143 -10.09 -0.79 -11.52
CA THR A 143 -9.95 -0.52 -12.96
C THR A 143 -10.01 0.97 -13.29
N ASN A 144 -10.24 1.84 -12.30
CA ASN A 144 -10.21 3.30 -12.43
C ASN A 144 -8.88 3.95 -11.98
N ASN A 145 -8.00 3.23 -11.28
CA ASN A 145 -6.72 3.79 -10.84
C ASN A 145 -5.72 3.82 -12.01
N LYS A 146 -5.52 5.00 -12.59
CA LYS A 146 -4.65 5.20 -13.77
C LYS A 146 -3.21 4.74 -13.55
N GLU A 147 -2.64 4.91 -12.37
CA GLU A 147 -1.25 4.50 -12.10
C GLU A 147 -1.13 2.98 -11.99
N VAL A 148 -2.12 2.32 -11.37
CA VAL A 148 -2.15 0.85 -11.32
C VAL A 148 -2.32 0.27 -12.72
N ILE A 149 -3.19 0.83 -13.56
CA ILE A 149 -3.34 0.43 -14.96
C ILE A 149 -2.02 0.61 -15.71
N ARG A 150 -1.37 1.77 -15.54
CA ARG A 150 -0.06 2.06 -16.15
C ARG A 150 0.99 1.04 -15.73
N GLN A 151 1.10 0.73 -14.44
CA GLN A 151 2.02 -0.27 -13.91
C GLN A 151 1.74 -1.67 -14.48
N VAL A 152 0.47 -2.05 -14.64
CA VAL A 152 0.08 -3.35 -15.24
C VAL A 152 0.46 -3.42 -16.71
N LEU A 153 0.20 -2.36 -17.50
CA LEU A 153 0.56 -2.30 -18.91
C LEU A 153 2.08 -2.31 -19.09
N LEU A 154 2.83 -1.54 -18.29
CA LEU A 154 4.31 -1.56 -18.30
C LEU A 154 4.86 -2.94 -17.91
N SER A 155 4.25 -3.63 -16.94
CA SER A 155 4.65 -5.00 -16.58
C SER A 155 4.56 -5.94 -17.78
N TYR A 156 3.51 -5.80 -18.59
CA TYR A 156 3.34 -6.57 -19.83
C TYR A 156 4.31 -6.14 -20.94
N GLU A 157 4.47 -4.84 -21.18
CA GLU A 157 5.36 -4.34 -22.24
C GLU A 157 6.81 -4.82 -22.03
N LEU A 158 7.29 -4.77 -20.78
CA LEU A 158 8.62 -5.26 -20.44
C LEU A 158 8.74 -6.78 -20.59
N LEU A 159 7.70 -7.54 -20.23
CA LEU A 159 7.65 -8.99 -20.46
C LEU A 159 7.67 -9.31 -21.97
N ASN A 160 6.90 -8.57 -22.77
CA ASN A 160 6.84 -8.73 -24.22
C ASN A 160 8.14 -8.32 -24.92
N ALA A 161 8.90 -7.40 -24.32
CA ALA A 161 10.26 -7.07 -24.72
C ALA A 161 11.31 -8.13 -24.33
N GLY A 162 10.90 -9.22 -23.66
CA GLY A 162 11.75 -10.36 -23.32
C GLY A 162 12.50 -10.23 -21.98
N LEU A 163 12.15 -9.26 -21.13
CA LEU A 163 12.78 -9.14 -19.81
C LEU A 163 12.32 -10.26 -18.88
N THR A 164 13.24 -10.72 -18.04
CA THR A 164 12.95 -11.71 -16.99
C THR A 164 12.10 -11.10 -15.87
N SER A 165 11.40 -11.96 -15.13
CA SER A 165 10.60 -11.51 -13.99
C SER A 165 11.43 -10.73 -12.95
N VAL A 166 12.71 -11.07 -12.75
CA VAL A 166 13.62 -10.36 -11.83
C VAL A 166 13.92 -8.95 -12.36
N GLN A 167 14.29 -8.82 -13.63
CA GLN A 167 14.57 -7.51 -14.24
C GLN A 167 13.34 -6.60 -14.24
N ILE A 168 12.14 -7.15 -14.46
CA ILE A 168 10.89 -6.36 -14.44
C ILE A 168 10.61 -5.85 -13.01
N GLN A 169 10.79 -6.70 -11.99
CA GLN A 169 10.63 -6.32 -10.58
C GLN A 169 11.57 -5.15 -10.22
N GLU A 170 12.85 -5.27 -10.57
CA GLU A 170 13.85 -4.22 -10.32
C GLU A 170 13.51 -2.93 -11.06
N LYS A 171 13.17 -3.02 -12.35
CA LYS A 171 12.93 -1.85 -13.21
C LYS A 171 11.67 -1.07 -12.83
N LEU A 172 10.64 -1.75 -12.34
CA LEU A 172 9.40 -1.12 -11.88
C LEU A 172 9.40 -0.86 -10.37
N GLY A 173 10.41 -1.36 -9.63
CA GLY A 173 10.44 -1.33 -8.18
C GLY A 173 9.18 -1.97 -7.58
N ILE A 174 8.78 -3.15 -8.05
CA ILE A 174 7.59 -3.88 -7.58
C ILE A 174 7.96 -5.29 -7.12
N SER A 175 7.18 -5.84 -6.18
CA SER A 175 7.41 -7.21 -5.70
C SER A 175 7.01 -8.27 -6.74
N ARG A 176 7.58 -9.47 -6.63
CA ARG A 176 7.23 -10.65 -7.46
C ARG A 176 5.73 -10.88 -7.51
N ASN A 177 5.05 -10.72 -6.38
CA ASN A 177 3.63 -11.01 -6.25
C ASN A 177 2.78 -9.90 -6.88
N VAL A 178 3.22 -8.64 -6.81
CA VAL A 178 2.60 -7.55 -7.56
C VAL A 178 2.75 -7.80 -9.05
N LEU A 179 3.95 -8.13 -9.53
CA LEU A 179 4.18 -8.47 -10.94
C LEU A 179 3.30 -9.66 -11.39
N GLN A 180 3.24 -10.73 -10.59
CA GLN A 180 2.42 -11.90 -10.89
C GLN A 180 0.92 -11.54 -10.96
N ARG A 181 0.41 -10.74 -10.01
CA ARG A 181 -0.99 -10.28 -10.03
C ARG A 181 -1.25 -9.38 -11.23
N ASN A 182 -0.30 -8.49 -11.54
CA ASN A 182 -0.36 -7.60 -12.71
C ASN A 182 -0.58 -8.44 -13.97
N LEU A 183 0.29 -9.41 -14.23
CA LEU A 183 0.26 -10.21 -15.46
C LEU A 183 -0.87 -11.25 -15.51
N THR A 184 -1.24 -11.89 -14.39
CA THR A 184 -2.15 -13.05 -14.41
C THR A 184 -3.61 -12.73 -14.09
N THR A 185 -3.87 -11.61 -13.41
CA THR A 185 -5.21 -11.29 -12.88
C THR A 185 -5.69 -9.91 -13.33
N ARG A 186 -4.83 -8.91 -13.21
CA ARG A 186 -5.15 -7.50 -13.46
C ARG A 186 -5.16 -7.19 -14.96
N LEU A 187 -4.15 -7.67 -15.69
CA LEU A 187 -4.04 -7.49 -17.14
C LEU A 187 -5.26 -8.06 -17.86
N ARG A 188 -5.74 -9.25 -17.47
CA ARG A 188 -6.97 -9.85 -18.02
C ARG A 188 -8.20 -8.93 -17.92
N LYS A 189 -8.28 -8.10 -16.87
CA LYS A 189 -9.40 -7.16 -16.68
C LYS A 189 -9.22 -5.85 -17.47
N ILE A 190 -8.00 -5.54 -17.89
CA ILE A 190 -7.66 -4.32 -18.64
C ILE A 190 -7.67 -4.60 -20.15
N ASP A 191 -7.03 -5.69 -20.57
CA ASP A 191 -6.79 -6.06 -21.96
C ASP A 191 -6.61 -7.58 -22.05
N GLU A 192 -7.65 -8.28 -22.52
CA GLU A 192 -7.69 -9.74 -22.58
C GLU A 192 -6.71 -10.31 -23.61
N ASP A 193 -6.45 -9.60 -24.71
CA ASP A 193 -5.52 -10.02 -25.75
C ASP A 193 -4.07 -9.97 -25.24
N LYS A 194 -3.68 -8.86 -24.60
CA LYS A 194 -2.36 -8.76 -23.95
C LYS A 194 -2.18 -9.80 -22.85
N TYR A 195 -3.24 -10.12 -22.11
CA TYR A 195 -3.20 -11.20 -21.12
C TYR A 195 -2.89 -12.56 -21.76
N ASN A 196 -3.58 -12.92 -22.84
CA ASN A 196 -3.34 -14.19 -23.53
C ASN A 196 -1.90 -14.29 -24.04
N GLN A 197 -1.37 -13.20 -24.60
CA GLN A 197 0.03 -13.11 -25.03
C GLN A 197 1.01 -13.25 -23.86
N ALA A 198 0.76 -12.56 -22.74
CA ALA A 198 1.59 -12.65 -21.53
C ALA A 198 1.68 -14.09 -21.00
N ILE A 199 0.55 -14.80 -20.95
CA ILE A 199 0.51 -16.20 -20.51
C ILE A 199 1.30 -17.11 -21.44
N GLU A 200 1.25 -16.89 -22.74
CA GLU A 200 2.03 -17.68 -23.69
C GLU A 200 3.53 -17.47 -23.52
N ILE A 201 3.97 -16.21 -23.36
CA ILE A 201 5.35 -15.87 -23.06
C ILE A 201 5.81 -16.56 -21.77
N LEU A 202 5.02 -16.48 -20.70
CA LEU A 202 5.34 -17.12 -19.41
C LEU A 202 5.43 -18.65 -19.52
N LYS A 203 4.60 -19.29 -20.34
CA LYS A 203 4.68 -20.73 -20.61
C LYS A 203 5.95 -21.11 -21.38
N GLN A 204 6.40 -20.27 -22.31
CA GLN A 204 7.64 -20.51 -23.05
C GLN A 204 8.86 -20.50 -22.12
N TYR A 205 8.92 -19.57 -21.17
CA TYR A 205 9.97 -19.54 -20.15
C TYR A 205 9.92 -20.73 -19.18
N GLN A 206 8.75 -21.32 -18.92
CA GLN A 206 8.65 -22.57 -18.14
C GLN A 206 9.13 -23.82 -18.90
N LYS A 207 9.16 -23.77 -20.23
CA LYS A 207 9.58 -24.88 -21.10
C LYS A 207 11.05 -24.83 -21.49
N GLN A 208 11.78 -23.75 -21.17
CA GLN A 208 13.22 -23.73 -21.35
C GLN A 208 13.84 -24.78 -20.41
N PRO A 209 14.63 -25.74 -20.93
CA PRO A 209 15.42 -26.59 -20.08
C PRO A 209 16.29 -25.70 -19.20
N LEU A 210 16.50 -26.10 -17.94
CA LEU A 210 17.58 -25.53 -17.13
C LEU A 210 18.88 -25.75 -17.92
N GLU A 211 19.33 -24.77 -18.69
CA GLU A 211 20.65 -24.82 -19.28
C GLU A 211 21.63 -24.95 -18.13
N GLU A 212 22.45 -26.00 -18.21
CA GLU A 212 23.44 -26.43 -17.25
C GLU A 212 24.50 -25.34 -17.01
N HIS A 213 24.15 -24.27 -16.31
CA HIS A 213 25.11 -23.35 -15.75
C HIS A 213 25.52 -23.85 -14.37
N ALA A 214 26.43 -24.82 -14.40
CA ALA A 214 27.53 -25.00 -13.46
C ALA A 214 27.19 -24.83 -11.97
N PHE A 215 26.51 -25.81 -11.38
CA PHE A 215 26.98 -26.29 -10.08
C PHE A 215 28.39 -26.85 -10.29
N LYS A 216 29.41 -25.99 -10.16
CA LYS A 216 30.76 -26.49 -9.89
C LYS A 216 30.67 -27.30 -8.60
N SER A 217 30.70 -28.62 -8.74
CA SER A 217 31.21 -29.52 -7.71
C SER A 217 32.53 -28.92 -7.20
N LYS A 218 32.52 -28.40 -5.98
CA LYS A 218 33.76 -28.28 -5.22
C LYS A 218 34.03 -29.67 -4.65
N LYS A 219 35.19 -30.20 -5.04
CA LYS A 219 35.89 -31.28 -4.35
C LYS A 219 36.01 -30.98 -2.86
#